data_AF-A0A2D8VQJ4-F1
#
_entry.id   AF-A0A2D8VQJ4-F1
#
_cell.length_a   1.000
_cell.length_b   1.000
_cell.length_c   1.000
_cell.angle_alpha   90.00
_cell.angle_beta   90.00
_cell.angle_gamma   90.00
#
_symmetry.space_group_name_H-M   'P 1'
#
loop_
_entity.id
_entity.type
_entity.pdbx_description
1 polymer ?
#
loop_
_entity_poly.entity_id
_entity_poly.type
_entity_poly.pdbx_seq_one_letter_code
_entity_poly.pdbx_strand_id
1 'polypeptide(L)'
;MKTYHSKKYIILALIIQSCAPTIKIVDRHPNNQKKSSEVFRSKYLGEALQKRLEYFSNGQIKSETNFRQEKKHGKYVSYFTNGSISTEGEYKNNKKNGRWVWLGKSGKLDSIFHYEDGRLNGSYEIYNKGRISIKQNYKSGKLNGKITEFYANGNIKNKGSYLDDAPNNKWEWFSEKKQITRLIHFKDGIKNGDFKVWSGDTLILSGSYLSDKRDGTWKWYRSKKQLDSLVTYSNGQLDGDYKKWNKEGALKISGGFTNDSRDGEWRWFSKSEDVDSTKTYALGVLDGAMHIYYKNGQLKKKQYFISGLLEGETASYYISGQLQSKTQFKLNEKTGPFELWTSAGQLEERGTYLKNEYHGPIQRNFSTGQLASAATYSRGVLDGISQIFTPSGSMVKEIFYKMGTEIARIEYHDNGRFKKVIALDDKLKVYEREWNTDGFENTRQIYITGTRTKADYYLTGQLKYECIYKGDNKHGMEWWFDEQRNPVKINIYNNGVQLVSHDLLYDSDE
;
A
#
# COMPACT_ATOMS: atom_id res chain seq x y z
N MET A 1 -45.91 118.17 -58.30
CA MET A 1 -46.03 118.61 -56.89
C MET A 1 -45.34 117.57 -56.01
N LYS A 2 -44.36 117.98 -55.20
CA LYS A 2 -43.46 117.11 -54.41
C LYS A 2 -44.19 116.34 -53.31
N THR A 3 -43.76 115.11 -53.03
CA THR A 3 -43.75 114.54 -51.66
C THR A 3 -42.56 113.62 -51.48
N TYR A 4 -41.66 114.03 -50.58
CA TYR A 4 -40.47 113.30 -50.10
C TYR A 4 -40.90 112.24 -49.07
N HIS A 5 -40.36 111.02 -49.15
CA HIS A 5 -40.42 110.04 -48.06
C HIS A 5 -39.01 109.73 -47.58
N SER A 6 -38.72 110.16 -46.34
CA SER A 6 -37.46 109.89 -45.64
C SER A 6 -37.47 108.44 -45.14
N LYS A 7 -36.56 107.59 -45.62
CA LYS A 7 -36.31 106.26 -45.05
C LYS A 7 -35.39 106.40 -43.84
N LYS A 8 -35.89 106.05 -42.66
CA LYS A 8 -35.09 105.84 -41.44
C LYS A 8 -34.39 104.48 -41.54
N TYR A 9 -33.08 104.46 -41.42
CA TYR A 9 -32.30 103.23 -41.23
C TYR A 9 -32.31 102.86 -39.75
N ILE A 10 -32.86 101.69 -39.41
CA ILE A 10 -32.69 101.06 -38.10
C ILE A 10 -31.42 100.21 -38.18
N ILE A 11 -30.37 100.64 -37.50
CA ILE A 11 -29.17 99.85 -37.28
C ILE A 11 -29.52 98.80 -36.23
N LEU A 12 -29.76 97.57 -36.67
CA LEU A 12 -29.91 96.41 -35.80
C LEU A 12 -28.49 95.96 -35.39
N ALA A 13 -28.04 96.38 -34.21
CA ALA A 13 -26.79 95.92 -33.64
C ALA A 13 -26.89 94.42 -33.31
N LEU A 14 -26.22 93.58 -34.11
CA LEU A 14 -26.05 92.16 -33.83
C LEU A 14 -25.09 92.01 -32.63
N ILE A 15 -25.63 91.80 -31.43
CA ILE A 15 -24.83 91.45 -30.25
C ILE A 15 -24.43 89.98 -30.38
N ILE A 16 -23.22 89.75 -30.90
CA ILE A 16 -22.60 88.43 -30.88
C ILE A 16 -22.14 88.20 -29.44
N GLN A 17 -22.98 87.61 -28.58
CA GLN A 17 -22.52 87.13 -27.28
C GLN A 17 -21.51 86.02 -27.51
N SER A 18 -20.27 86.28 -27.09
CA SER A 18 -19.19 85.31 -27.16
C SER A 18 -19.57 84.07 -26.34
N CYS A 19 -19.66 82.92 -27.01
CA CYS A 19 -19.78 81.61 -26.38
C CYS A 19 -18.45 81.20 -25.69
N ALA A 20 -17.83 82.10 -24.93
CA ALA A 20 -16.66 81.78 -24.14
C ALA A 20 -17.11 81.07 -22.86
N PRO A 21 -16.56 79.88 -22.54
CA PRO A 21 -16.90 79.19 -21.31
C PRO A 21 -16.46 79.98 -20.07
N THR A 22 -17.33 80.07 -19.05
CA THR A 22 -17.00 80.71 -17.76
C THR A 22 -16.15 79.76 -16.92
N ILE A 23 -15.03 80.25 -16.36
CA ILE A 23 -14.16 79.46 -15.48
C ILE A 23 -14.22 80.04 -14.06
N LYS A 24 -14.64 79.24 -13.08
CA LYS A 24 -14.67 79.60 -11.65
C LYS A 24 -13.58 78.85 -10.89
N ILE A 25 -12.81 79.55 -10.06
CA ILE A 25 -11.81 78.92 -9.18
C ILE A 25 -12.53 78.47 -7.91
N VAL A 26 -12.45 77.17 -7.60
CA VAL A 26 -13.17 76.57 -6.46
C VAL A 26 -12.28 76.51 -5.23
N ASP A 27 -11.00 76.22 -5.40
CA ASP A 27 -10.05 76.04 -4.28
C ASP A 27 -8.62 76.45 -4.70
N ARG A 28 -7.78 76.79 -3.72
CA ARG A 28 -6.35 77.13 -3.90
C ARG A 28 -5.44 76.31 -2.99
N HIS A 29 -4.22 76.06 -3.45
CA HIS A 29 -3.16 75.46 -2.65
C HIS A 29 -2.61 76.49 -1.64
N PRO A 30 -1.89 76.06 -0.57
CA PRO A 30 -1.27 76.99 0.38
C PRO A 30 -0.31 78.00 -0.24
N ASN A 31 0.29 77.67 -1.39
CA ASN A 31 1.13 78.57 -2.18
C ASN A 31 0.35 79.51 -3.12
N ASN A 32 -0.95 79.66 -2.88
CA ASN A 32 -1.91 80.49 -3.63
C ASN A 32 -2.14 80.10 -5.11
N GLN A 33 -1.54 79.01 -5.59
CA GLN A 33 -1.83 78.47 -6.92
C GLN A 33 -3.22 77.82 -6.96
N LYS A 34 -3.86 77.79 -8.13
CA LYS A 34 -5.17 77.13 -8.33
C LYS A 34 -5.05 75.67 -7.90
N LYS A 35 -6.00 75.17 -7.10
CA LYS A 35 -6.10 73.75 -6.72
C LYS A 35 -7.22 73.05 -7.49
N SER A 36 -8.33 73.74 -7.72
CA SER A 36 -9.41 73.28 -8.58
C SER A 36 -10.13 74.45 -9.27
N SER A 37 -10.59 74.21 -10.50
CA SER A 37 -11.43 75.13 -11.26
C SER A 37 -12.57 74.38 -11.95
N GLU A 38 -13.66 75.09 -12.19
CA GLU A 38 -14.86 74.58 -12.84
C GLU A 38 -15.18 75.39 -14.08
N VAL A 39 -15.43 74.68 -15.18
CA VAL A 39 -15.77 75.23 -16.48
C VAL A 39 -17.26 75.05 -16.69
N PHE A 40 -17.96 76.17 -16.85
CA PHE A 40 -19.39 76.22 -17.09
C PHE A 40 -19.68 76.56 -18.54
N ARG A 41 -20.69 75.90 -19.10
CA ARG A 41 -21.26 76.24 -20.40
C ARG A 41 -22.50 77.11 -20.17
N SER A 42 -22.54 78.27 -20.82
CA SER A 42 -23.73 79.14 -20.83
C SER A 42 -24.90 78.44 -21.53
N LYS A 43 -26.08 78.46 -20.89
CA LYS A 43 -27.36 78.06 -21.47
C LYS A 43 -28.37 79.20 -21.29
N TYR A 44 -29.42 79.21 -22.12
CA TYR A 44 -30.52 80.18 -22.07
C TYR A 44 -31.20 80.34 -20.70
N LEU A 45 -31.05 79.37 -19.79
CA LEU A 45 -31.65 79.32 -18.44
C LEU A 45 -30.62 79.15 -17.31
N GLY A 46 -29.34 79.49 -17.54
CA GLY A 46 -28.29 79.47 -16.52
C GLY A 46 -26.99 78.78 -16.95
N GLU A 47 -26.04 78.66 -16.02
CA GLU A 47 -24.75 78.01 -16.25
C GLU A 47 -24.82 76.52 -15.90
N ALA A 48 -24.34 75.64 -16.79
CA ALA A 48 -24.24 74.21 -16.50
C ALA A 48 -22.77 73.79 -16.36
N LEU A 49 -22.43 73.11 -15.25
CA LEU A 49 -21.09 72.55 -15.05
C LEU A 49 -20.78 71.55 -16.17
N GLN A 50 -19.75 71.85 -16.96
CA GLN A 50 -19.31 71.03 -18.09
C GLN A 50 -18.07 70.21 -17.73
N LYS A 51 -17.11 70.82 -17.02
CA LYS A 51 -15.83 70.21 -16.73
C LYS A 51 -15.27 70.72 -15.40
N ARG A 52 -14.57 69.88 -14.66
CA ARG A 52 -13.73 70.29 -13.52
C ARG A 52 -12.28 69.97 -13.83
N LEU A 53 -11.39 70.94 -13.55
CA LEU A 53 -9.95 70.81 -13.65
C LEU A 53 -9.37 70.82 -12.24
N GLU A 54 -8.52 69.85 -11.92
CA GLU A 54 -7.71 69.87 -10.69
C GLU A 54 -6.26 70.12 -11.06
N TYR A 55 -5.49 70.73 -10.15
CA TYR A 55 -4.10 71.11 -10.39
C TYR A 55 -3.18 70.59 -9.28
N PHE A 56 -1.94 70.29 -9.65
CA PHE A 56 -0.86 70.06 -8.71
C PHE A 56 -0.43 71.36 -8.04
N SER A 57 0.34 71.25 -6.95
CA SER A 57 0.91 72.41 -6.24
C SER A 57 1.96 73.17 -7.07
N ASN A 58 2.40 72.63 -8.21
CA ASN A 58 3.26 73.32 -9.18
C ASN A 58 2.46 74.02 -10.31
N GLY A 59 1.13 73.99 -10.26
CA GLY A 59 0.23 74.68 -11.18
C GLY A 59 -0.12 73.88 -12.44
N GLN A 60 0.51 72.72 -12.66
CA GLN A 60 0.17 71.83 -13.77
C GLN A 60 -1.16 71.12 -13.54
N ILE A 61 -1.87 70.78 -14.62
CA ILE A 61 -3.14 70.04 -14.56
C ILE A 61 -2.88 68.65 -13.98
N LYS A 62 -3.62 68.31 -12.93
CA LYS A 62 -3.65 67.01 -12.27
C LYS A 62 -4.75 66.12 -12.85
N SER A 63 -5.94 66.67 -13.09
CA SER A 63 -7.05 65.92 -13.67
C SER A 63 -8.06 66.80 -14.39
N GLU A 64 -8.79 66.19 -15.33
CA GLU A 64 -9.88 66.77 -16.10
C GLU A 64 -11.07 65.82 -16.05
N THR A 65 -12.21 66.29 -15.56
CA THR A 65 -13.42 65.46 -15.40
C THR A 65 -14.61 66.15 -16.06
N ASN A 66 -15.30 65.47 -16.98
CA ASN A 66 -16.54 65.97 -17.57
C ASN A 66 -17.76 65.72 -16.67
N PHE A 67 -18.73 66.63 -16.71
CA PHE A 67 -19.98 66.58 -15.94
C PHE A 67 -21.21 66.73 -16.83
N ARG A 68 -22.30 66.07 -16.42
CA ARG A 68 -23.66 66.26 -16.96
C ARG A 68 -24.63 66.19 -15.79
N GLN A 69 -25.45 67.23 -15.61
CA GLN A 69 -26.40 67.34 -14.48
C GLN A 69 -25.70 67.09 -13.13
N GLU A 70 -24.59 67.79 -12.89
CA GLU A 70 -23.79 67.74 -11.64
C GLU A 70 -23.18 66.37 -11.30
N LYS A 71 -23.36 65.36 -12.15
CA LYS A 71 -22.72 64.05 -12.03
C LYS A 71 -21.58 63.93 -13.02
N LYS A 72 -20.49 63.26 -12.63
CA LYS A 72 -19.40 62.90 -13.54
C LYS A 72 -19.97 62.08 -14.69
N HIS A 73 -19.77 62.55 -15.92
CA HIS A 73 -20.34 61.96 -17.12
C HIS A 73 -19.47 62.32 -18.34
N GLY A 74 -19.00 61.31 -19.07
CA GLY A 74 -18.07 61.44 -20.18
C GLY A 74 -16.61 61.27 -19.76
N LYS A 75 -15.71 61.81 -20.58
CA LYS A 75 -14.25 61.62 -20.47
C LYS A 75 -13.67 62.10 -19.13
N TYR A 76 -12.77 61.30 -18.59
CA TYR A 76 -11.88 61.59 -17.47
C TYR A 76 -10.44 61.36 -17.90
N VAL A 77 -9.56 62.31 -17.58
CA VAL A 77 -8.11 62.17 -17.77
C VAL A 77 -7.41 62.69 -16.52
N SER A 78 -6.35 62.03 -16.09
CA SER A 78 -5.45 62.53 -15.06
C SER A 78 -4.00 62.36 -15.49
N TYR A 79 -3.13 63.20 -14.92
CA TYR A 79 -1.75 63.36 -15.35
C TYR A 79 -0.81 63.15 -14.18
N PHE A 80 0.44 62.78 -14.47
CA PHE A 80 1.55 62.85 -13.53
C PHE A 80 2.08 64.29 -13.43
N THR A 81 2.90 64.56 -12.42
CA THR A 81 3.56 65.87 -12.20
C THR A 81 4.57 66.26 -13.30
N ASN A 82 4.78 65.42 -14.31
CA ASN A 82 5.59 65.71 -15.49
C ASN A 82 4.71 66.00 -16.73
N GLY A 83 3.38 66.05 -16.58
CA GLY A 83 2.42 66.30 -17.66
C GLY A 83 2.03 65.07 -18.49
N SER A 84 2.66 63.91 -18.29
CA SER A 84 2.24 62.66 -18.97
C SER A 84 0.93 62.12 -18.40
N ILE A 85 0.10 61.47 -19.23
CA ILE A 85 -1.17 60.87 -18.79
C ILE A 85 -0.87 59.75 -17.78
N SER A 86 -1.58 59.77 -16.66
CA SER A 86 -1.54 58.76 -15.61
C SER A 86 -2.75 57.81 -15.67
N THR A 87 -3.93 58.33 -15.99
CA THR A 87 -5.15 57.52 -16.12
C THR A 87 -6.13 58.18 -17.08
N GLU A 88 -6.80 57.41 -17.90
CA GLU A 88 -7.93 57.85 -18.72
C GLU A 88 -9.09 56.86 -18.67
N GLY A 89 -10.30 57.36 -18.86
CA GLY A 89 -11.51 56.54 -18.92
C GLY A 89 -12.76 57.38 -19.01
N GLU A 90 -13.92 56.75 -18.80
CA GLU A 90 -15.21 57.43 -18.85
C GLU A 90 -16.04 57.19 -17.58
N TYR A 91 -16.77 58.23 -17.18
CA TYR A 91 -17.82 58.13 -16.18
C TYR A 91 -19.20 58.12 -16.84
N LYS A 92 -20.13 57.36 -16.28
CA LYS A 92 -21.56 57.44 -16.54
C LYS A 92 -22.26 57.62 -15.20
N ASN A 93 -22.79 58.82 -14.94
CA ASN A 93 -23.53 59.16 -13.72
C ASN A 93 -22.76 58.82 -12.43
N ASN A 94 -21.56 59.38 -12.26
CA ASN A 94 -20.62 59.15 -11.14
C ASN A 94 -19.97 57.75 -11.08
N LYS A 95 -20.35 56.80 -11.94
CA LYS A 95 -19.81 55.44 -11.97
C LYS A 95 -18.82 55.28 -13.12
N LYS A 96 -17.71 54.57 -12.89
CA LYS A 96 -16.79 54.18 -13.98
C LYS A 96 -17.54 53.35 -15.01
N ASN A 97 -17.34 53.65 -16.29
CA ASN A 97 -18.00 52.96 -17.39
C ASN A 97 -17.03 52.81 -18.57
N GLY A 98 -17.14 51.71 -19.30
CA GLY A 98 -16.28 51.42 -20.43
C GLY A 98 -14.83 51.12 -20.03
N ARG A 99 -13.92 51.39 -20.95
CA ARG A 99 -12.49 51.11 -20.82
C ARG A 99 -11.80 52.18 -19.97
N TRP A 100 -11.04 51.73 -18.99
CA TRP A 100 -10.17 52.55 -18.15
C TRP A 100 -8.72 52.08 -18.34
N VAL A 101 -7.81 53.03 -18.54
CA VAL A 101 -6.40 52.78 -18.84
C VAL A 101 -5.54 53.53 -17.83
N TRP A 102 -4.58 52.82 -17.23
CA TRP A 102 -3.56 53.36 -16.35
C TRP A 102 -2.19 53.24 -17.03
N LEU A 103 -1.40 54.30 -16.90
CA LEU A 103 -0.05 54.39 -17.44
C LEU A 103 0.92 54.63 -16.28
N GLY A 104 2.14 54.07 -16.38
CA GLY A 104 3.23 54.40 -15.47
C GLY A 104 3.87 55.75 -15.80
N LYS A 105 4.70 56.29 -14.90
CA LYS A 105 5.40 57.58 -15.10
C LYS A 105 6.25 57.68 -16.38
N SER A 106 6.63 56.54 -16.94
CA SER A 106 7.38 56.42 -18.20
C SER A 106 6.50 56.39 -19.45
N GLY A 107 5.17 56.49 -19.31
CA GLY A 107 4.20 56.38 -20.41
C GLY A 107 3.88 54.94 -20.83
N LYS A 108 4.49 53.93 -20.21
CA LYS A 108 4.18 52.52 -20.49
C LYS A 108 2.86 52.11 -19.86
N LEU A 109 2.13 51.21 -20.51
CA LEU A 109 0.92 50.59 -19.97
C LEU A 109 1.20 49.96 -18.60
N ASP A 110 0.31 50.26 -17.66
CA ASP A 110 0.26 49.66 -16.34
C ASP A 110 -0.94 48.71 -16.23
N SER A 111 -2.15 49.20 -16.51
CA SER A 111 -3.38 48.40 -16.37
C SER A 111 -4.47 48.85 -17.35
N ILE A 112 -5.34 47.91 -17.77
CA ILE A 112 -6.55 48.20 -18.55
C ILE A 112 -7.72 47.43 -17.94
N PHE A 113 -8.75 48.13 -17.45
CA PHE A 113 -9.94 47.52 -16.89
C PHE A 113 -11.20 48.00 -17.60
N HIS A 114 -12.16 47.12 -17.81
CA HIS A 114 -13.49 47.48 -18.26
C HIS A 114 -14.49 47.50 -17.10
N TYR A 115 -15.32 48.55 -17.07
CA TYR A 115 -16.38 48.73 -16.09
C TYR A 115 -17.73 48.85 -16.77
N GLU A 116 -18.76 48.31 -16.12
CA GLU A 116 -20.15 48.62 -16.39
C GLU A 116 -20.82 49.01 -15.07
N ASP A 117 -21.45 50.18 -15.04
CA ASP A 117 -22.09 50.75 -13.85
C ASP A 117 -21.22 50.69 -12.58
N GLY A 118 -19.92 50.95 -12.74
CA GLY A 118 -18.94 51.01 -11.65
C GLY A 118 -18.42 49.66 -11.18
N ARG A 119 -18.88 48.54 -11.74
CA ARG A 119 -18.37 47.18 -11.46
C ARG A 119 -17.49 46.70 -12.61
N LEU A 120 -16.50 45.86 -12.32
CA LEU A 120 -15.69 45.23 -13.36
C LEU A 120 -16.58 44.38 -14.27
N ASN A 121 -16.55 44.65 -15.56
CA ASN A 121 -17.27 43.85 -16.55
C ASN A 121 -16.54 43.93 -17.90
N GLY A 122 -16.06 42.78 -18.40
CA GLY A 122 -15.19 42.70 -19.56
C GLY A 122 -13.72 42.46 -19.19
N SER A 123 -12.80 42.98 -20.00
CA SER A 123 -11.39 42.66 -19.86
C SER A 123 -10.73 43.35 -18.66
N TYR A 124 -9.80 42.63 -18.06
CA TYR A 124 -8.92 43.08 -16.99
C TYR A 124 -7.50 42.65 -17.33
N GLU A 125 -6.63 43.61 -17.60
CA GLU A 125 -5.27 43.39 -18.06
C GLU A 125 -4.29 44.16 -17.16
N ILE A 126 -3.25 43.48 -16.69
CA ILE A 126 -2.15 44.09 -15.91
C ILE A 126 -0.86 43.92 -16.69
N TYR A 127 -0.06 44.97 -16.73
CA TYR A 127 1.23 45.05 -17.41
C TYR A 127 2.34 45.30 -16.40
N ASN A 128 3.46 44.60 -16.57
CA ASN A 128 4.70 44.85 -15.84
C ASN A 128 5.73 45.46 -16.80
N LYS A 129 6.15 46.70 -16.55
CA LYS A 129 7.07 47.47 -17.41
C LYS A 129 6.61 47.51 -18.89
N GLY A 130 5.30 47.58 -19.13
CA GLY A 130 4.69 47.60 -20.47
C GLY A 130 4.48 46.24 -21.14
N ARG A 131 4.85 45.13 -20.49
CA ARG A 131 4.55 43.76 -20.99
C ARG A 131 3.39 43.17 -20.22
N ILE A 132 2.46 42.51 -20.91
CA ILE A 132 1.31 41.90 -20.25
C ILE A 132 1.76 40.83 -19.25
N SER A 133 1.18 40.86 -18.06
CA SER A 133 1.47 39.93 -16.96
C SER A 133 0.25 39.08 -16.61
N ILE A 134 -0.95 39.67 -16.69
CA ILE A 134 -2.22 39.01 -16.42
C ILE A 134 -3.25 39.51 -17.44
N LYS A 135 -4.02 38.57 -18.01
CA LYS A 135 -5.21 38.86 -18.80
C LYS A 135 -6.34 37.99 -18.30
N GLN A 136 -7.42 38.60 -17.84
CA GLN A 136 -8.61 37.90 -17.36
C GLN A 136 -9.88 38.67 -17.69
N ASN A 137 -11.03 38.05 -17.44
CA ASN A 137 -12.35 38.63 -17.69
C ASN A 137 -13.19 38.64 -16.42
N TYR A 138 -13.99 39.68 -16.29
CA TYR A 138 -14.99 39.83 -15.24
C TYR A 138 -16.39 39.89 -15.84
N LYS A 139 -17.38 39.38 -15.10
CA LYS A 139 -18.80 39.59 -15.35
C LYS A 139 -19.46 40.07 -14.07
N SER A 140 -20.03 41.28 -14.09
CA SER A 140 -20.72 41.87 -12.93
C SER A 140 -19.89 41.89 -11.64
N GLY A 141 -18.59 42.11 -11.73
CA GLY A 141 -17.66 42.18 -10.60
C GLY A 141 -17.02 40.85 -10.19
N LYS A 142 -17.41 39.72 -10.77
CA LYS A 142 -16.82 38.39 -10.52
C LYS A 142 -15.93 37.93 -11.67
N LEU A 143 -14.88 37.17 -11.39
CA LEU A 143 -14.08 36.51 -12.41
C LEU A 143 -14.94 35.52 -13.20
N ASN A 144 -15.01 35.71 -14.51
CA ASN A 144 -15.84 34.89 -15.38
C ASN A 144 -15.23 34.83 -16.80
N GLY A 145 -14.95 33.62 -17.27
CA GLY A 145 -14.30 33.38 -18.55
C GLY A 145 -12.81 33.09 -18.43
N LYS A 146 -12.06 33.32 -19.51
CA LYS A 146 -10.65 32.92 -19.64
C LYS A 146 -9.72 33.79 -18.79
N ILE A 147 -8.70 33.15 -18.22
CA ILE A 147 -7.54 33.78 -17.60
C ILE A 147 -6.26 33.25 -18.22
N THR A 148 -5.28 34.13 -18.39
CA THR A 148 -3.91 33.80 -18.79
C THR A 148 -2.94 34.66 -17.98
N GLU A 149 -2.01 34.02 -17.28
CA GLU A 149 -0.86 34.68 -16.65
C GLU A 149 0.41 34.46 -17.47
N PHE A 150 1.33 35.41 -17.42
CA PHE A 150 2.57 35.40 -18.18
C PHE A 150 3.79 35.59 -17.27
N TYR A 151 4.89 34.95 -17.63
CA TYR A 151 6.22 35.24 -17.07
C TYR A 151 6.76 36.58 -17.58
N ALA A 152 7.81 37.11 -16.93
CA ALA A 152 8.47 38.35 -17.36
C ALA A 152 9.05 38.28 -18.80
N ASN A 153 9.38 37.08 -19.27
CA ASN A 153 9.83 36.82 -20.63
C ASN A 153 8.68 36.81 -21.67
N GLY A 154 7.42 36.91 -21.24
CA GLY A 154 6.22 36.93 -22.08
C GLY A 154 5.62 35.54 -22.37
N ASN A 155 6.26 34.45 -21.92
CA ASN A 155 5.69 33.11 -22.07
C ASN A 155 4.53 32.89 -21.09
N ILE A 156 3.55 32.08 -21.49
CA ILE A 156 2.42 31.74 -20.63
C ILE A 156 2.94 30.99 -19.40
N LYS A 157 2.49 31.40 -18.22
CA LYS A 157 2.75 30.76 -16.94
C LYS A 157 1.63 29.77 -16.59
N ASN A 158 0.38 30.22 -16.72
CA ASN A 158 -0.79 29.38 -16.61
C ASN A 158 -1.95 29.96 -17.42
N LYS A 159 -2.92 29.12 -17.74
CA LYS A 159 -4.18 29.55 -18.35
C LYS A 159 -5.32 28.61 -17.94
N GLY A 160 -6.53 29.14 -17.91
CA GLY A 160 -7.72 28.40 -17.54
C GLY A 160 -8.97 29.25 -17.68
N SER A 161 -10.02 28.90 -16.94
CA SER A 161 -11.22 29.71 -16.86
C SER A 161 -11.81 29.73 -15.45
N TYR A 162 -12.53 30.81 -15.17
CA TYR A 162 -13.38 30.96 -13.99
C TYR A 162 -14.85 30.98 -14.40
N LEU A 163 -15.71 30.45 -13.53
CA LEU A 163 -17.15 30.66 -13.55
C LEU A 163 -17.53 31.24 -12.18
N ASP A 164 -17.89 32.52 -12.16
CA ASP A 164 -18.30 33.26 -10.95
C ASP A 164 -17.32 33.09 -9.77
N ASP A 165 -16.06 33.43 -10.00
CA ASP A 165 -14.92 33.32 -9.06
C ASP A 165 -14.41 31.90 -8.78
N ALA A 166 -15.10 30.86 -9.25
CA ALA A 166 -14.68 29.46 -9.09
C ALA A 166 -13.87 28.95 -10.31
N PRO A 167 -12.68 28.35 -10.12
CA PRO A 167 -11.97 27.70 -11.23
C PRO A 167 -12.86 26.68 -11.94
N ASN A 168 -12.89 26.73 -13.26
CA ASN A 168 -13.73 25.85 -14.06
C ASN A 168 -13.01 25.39 -15.33
N ASN A 169 -13.44 24.25 -15.86
CA ASN A 169 -12.86 23.58 -17.03
C ASN A 169 -11.37 23.24 -16.84
N LYS A 170 -10.66 23.09 -17.96
CA LYS A 170 -9.24 22.74 -18.00
C LYS A 170 -8.34 23.93 -17.63
N TRP A 171 -7.44 23.68 -16.69
CA TRP A 171 -6.32 24.54 -16.32
C TRP A 171 -4.99 23.92 -16.72
N GLU A 172 -4.10 24.73 -17.28
CA GLU A 172 -2.80 24.31 -17.79
C GLU A 172 -1.71 25.24 -17.24
N TRP A 173 -0.61 24.67 -16.74
CA TRP A 173 0.57 25.38 -16.26
C TRP A 173 1.76 25.04 -17.14
N PHE A 174 2.63 26.03 -17.35
CA PHE A 174 3.77 25.92 -18.24
C PHE A 174 5.05 26.41 -17.54
N SER A 175 6.19 25.85 -17.93
CA SER A 175 7.51 26.37 -17.55
C SER A 175 7.86 27.62 -18.36
N GLU A 176 8.90 28.35 -17.94
CA GLU A 176 9.43 29.46 -18.73
C GLU A 176 9.89 29.05 -20.15
N LYS A 177 10.16 27.76 -20.37
CA LYS A 177 10.54 27.17 -21.67
C LYS A 177 9.32 26.72 -22.50
N LYS A 178 8.09 27.12 -22.12
CA LYS A 178 6.82 26.78 -22.79
C LYS A 178 6.40 25.29 -22.70
N GLN A 179 7.09 24.48 -21.90
CA GLN A 179 6.70 23.09 -21.67
C GLN A 179 5.55 23.04 -20.68
N ILE A 180 4.49 22.26 -20.95
CA ILE A 180 3.43 22.01 -19.98
C ILE A 180 4.02 21.26 -18.77
N THR A 181 3.67 21.69 -17.56
CA THR A 181 4.14 21.08 -16.30
C THR A 181 2.98 20.46 -15.52
N ARG A 182 1.76 20.98 -15.70
CA ARG A 182 0.57 20.48 -15.00
C ARG A 182 -0.69 20.75 -15.80
N LEU A 183 -1.66 19.85 -15.68
CA LEU A 183 -3.02 19.97 -16.18
C LEU A 183 -3.99 19.48 -15.11
N ILE A 184 -5.05 20.25 -14.86
CA ILE A 184 -6.12 19.90 -13.93
C ILE A 184 -7.46 20.31 -14.56
N HIS A 185 -8.47 19.45 -14.48
CA HIS A 185 -9.85 19.85 -14.75
C HIS A 185 -10.58 20.20 -13.45
N PHE A 186 -11.35 21.29 -13.51
CA PHE A 186 -12.23 21.74 -12.44
C PHE A 186 -13.67 21.79 -12.92
N LYS A 187 -14.60 21.59 -11.99
CA LYS A 187 -16.02 21.88 -12.13
C LYS A 187 -16.45 22.65 -10.88
N ASP A 188 -16.88 23.89 -11.06
CA ASP A 188 -17.36 24.76 -9.98
C ASP A 188 -16.37 24.89 -8.81
N GLY A 189 -15.08 25.04 -9.11
CA GLY A 189 -14.00 25.21 -8.14
C GLY A 189 -13.42 23.91 -7.56
N ILE A 190 -14.04 22.77 -7.84
CA ILE A 190 -13.66 21.45 -7.31
C ILE A 190 -12.95 20.66 -8.42
N LYS A 191 -11.88 19.91 -8.12
CA LYS A 191 -11.21 19.10 -9.15
C LYS A 191 -12.14 18.00 -9.63
N ASN A 192 -12.33 17.92 -10.95
CA ASN A 192 -13.22 16.96 -11.57
C ASN A 192 -12.79 16.69 -13.02
N GLY A 193 -12.29 15.50 -13.30
CA GLY A 193 -11.72 15.08 -14.59
C GLY A 193 -10.21 14.87 -14.54
N ASP A 194 -9.55 14.96 -15.70
CA ASP A 194 -8.13 14.60 -15.84
C ASP A 194 -7.21 15.46 -14.97
N PHE A 195 -6.20 14.79 -14.41
CA PHE A 195 -5.06 15.35 -13.74
C PHE A 195 -3.77 14.79 -14.34
N LYS A 196 -2.83 15.66 -14.72
CA LYS A 196 -1.54 15.27 -15.30
C LYS A 196 -0.42 16.18 -14.81
N VAL A 197 0.77 15.62 -14.60
CA VAL A 197 1.99 16.35 -14.22
C VAL A 197 3.15 15.87 -15.07
N TRP A 198 3.95 16.82 -15.56
CA TRP A 198 5.13 16.57 -16.37
C TRP A 198 6.39 17.11 -15.70
N SER A 199 7.51 16.44 -15.91
CA SER A 199 8.86 16.92 -15.60
C SER A 199 9.67 16.97 -16.90
N GLY A 200 9.98 18.17 -17.37
CA GLY A 200 10.47 18.38 -18.73
C GLY A 200 9.47 17.84 -19.75
N ASP A 201 9.93 16.97 -20.66
CA ASP A 201 9.07 16.36 -21.68
C ASP A 201 8.44 15.02 -21.24
N THR A 202 8.61 14.62 -19.99
CA THR A 202 8.13 13.32 -19.47
C THR A 202 6.89 13.52 -18.61
N LEU A 203 5.79 12.88 -18.99
CA LEU A 203 4.63 12.73 -18.10
C LEU A 203 5.06 11.86 -16.92
N ILE A 204 4.97 12.36 -15.69
CA ILE A 204 5.40 11.64 -14.47
C ILE A 204 4.24 11.14 -13.63
N LEU A 205 3.05 11.73 -13.81
CA LEU A 205 1.85 11.37 -13.07
C LEU A 205 0.60 11.66 -13.90
N SER A 206 -0.32 10.71 -13.97
CA SER A 206 -1.65 10.92 -14.53
C SER A 206 -2.72 10.20 -13.72
N GLY A 207 -3.94 10.70 -13.78
CA GLY A 207 -5.12 10.13 -13.15
C GLY A 207 -6.33 11.04 -13.35
N SER A 208 -7.39 10.79 -12.60
CA SER A 208 -8.59 11.61 -12.60
C SER A 208 -9.07 11.92 -11.18
N TYR A 209 -9.79 13.03 -11.05
CA TYR A 209 -10.55 13.37 -9.86
C TYR A 209 -12.05 13.27 -10.15
N LEU A 210 -12.80 12.83 -9.15
CA LEU A 210 -14.25 12.97 -9.07
C LEU A 210 -14.57 13.74 -7.79
N SER A 211 -15.03 14.97 -7.92
CA SER A 211 -15.33 15.86 -6.77
C SER A 211 -14.20 15.92 -5.73
N ASP A 212 -13.00 16.34 -6.14
CA ASP A 212 -11.77 16.44 -5.35
C ASP A 212 -11.17 15.13 -4.80
N LYS A 213 -11.84 14.00 -5.01
CA LYS A 213 -11.35 12.68 -4.63
C LYS A 213 -10.69 12.00 -5.82
N ARG A 214 -9.60 11.28 -5.57
CA ARG A 214 -8.94 10.48 -6.61
C ARG A 214 -9.92 9.42 -7.11
N ASP A 215 -10.01 9.29 -8.42
CA ASP A 215 -10.95 8.35 -9.04
C ASP A 215 -10.33 7.74 -10.30
N GLY A 216 -10.63 6.48 -10.56
CA GLY A 216 -10.07 5.70 -11.65
C GLY A 216 -8.59 5.35 -11.47
N THR A 217 -7.93 4.99 -12.56
CA THR A 217 -6.55 4.52 -12.54
C THR A 217 -5.55 5.67 -12.56
N TRP A 218 -4.74 5.74 -11.50
CA TRP A 218 -3.60 6.62 -11.36
C TRP A 218 -2.33 5.91 -11.80
N LYS A 219 -1.50 6.59 -12.59
CA LYS A 219 -0.26 6.07 -13.16
C LYS A 219 0.91 6.98 -12.85
N TRP A 220 1.99 6.41 -12.35
CA TRP A 220 3.27 7.06 -12.14
C TRP A 220 4.25 6.54 -13.16
N TYR A 221 5.05 7.45 -13.71
CA TYR A 221 5.99 7.13 -14.78
C TYR A 221 7.40 7.54 -14.37
N ARG A 222 8.36 6.67 -14.64
CA ARG A 222 9.79 6.91 -14.41
C ARG A 222 10.43 7.58 -15.64
N SER A 223 9.96 7.22 -16.82
CA SER A 223 10.34 7.80 -18.11
C SER A 223 9.18 7.69 -19.11
N LYS A 224 9.30 8.27 -20.32
CA LYS A 224 8.23 8.31 -21.34
C LYS A 224 7.58 6.95 -21.66
N LYS A 225 8.30 5.84 -21.50
CA LYS A 225 7.81 4.47 -21.80
C LYS A 225 7.79 3.55 -20.59
N GLN A 226 8.22 4.00 -19.40
CA GLN A 226 8.36 3.15 -18.22
C GLN A 226 7.43 3.61 -17.11
N LEU A 227 6.46 2.76 -16.78
CA LEU A 227 5.65 2.90 -15.59
C LEU A 227 6.48 2.58 -14.34
N ASP A 228 6.26 3.33 -13.27
CA ASP A 228 6.75 3.01 -11.94
C ASP A 228 5.68 2.25 -11.15
N SER A 229 4.45 2.80 -11.16
CA SER A 229 3.31 2.20 -10.48
C SER A 229 1.98 2.57 -11.13
N LEU A 230 0.99 1.72 -10.91
CA LEU A 230 -0.40 1.89 -11.30
C LEU A 230 -1.25 1.54 -10.08
N VAL A 231 -2.21 2.41 -9.78
CA VAL A 231 -3.10 2.27 -8.62
C VAL A 231 -4.49 2.72 -8.99
N THR A 232 -5.51 1.92 -8.71
CA THR A 232 -6.90 2.27 -8.97
C THR A 232 -7.57 2.81 -7.71
N TYR A 233 -8.33 3.89 -7.87
CA TYR A 233 -9.10 4.51 -6.81
C TYR A 233 -10.58 4.53 -7.19
N SER A 234 -11.45 4.37 -6.19
CA SER A 234 -12.87 4.63 -6.27
C SER A 234 -13.23 5.59 -5.15
N ASN A 235 -13.77 6.77 -5.48
CA ASN A 235 -14.19 7.77 -4.48
C ASN A 235 -13.10 8.10 -3.42
N GLY A 236 -11.83 8.16 -3.85
CA GLY A 236 -10.69 8.50 -3.01
C GLY A 236 -10.03 7.35 -2.25
N GLN A 237 -10.63 6.16 -2.25
CA GLN A 237 -10.11 4.95 -1.60
C GLN A 237 -9.43 4.05 -2.64
N LEU A 238 -8.44 3.26 -2.22
CA LEU A 238 -7.83 2.24 -3.07
C LEU A 238 -8.85 1.13 -3.32
N ASP A 239 -9.21 0.96 -4.58
CA ASP A 239 -10.21 -0.01 -5.00
C ASP A 239 -9.94 -0.42 -6.44
N GLY A 240 -9.63 -1.69 -6.65
CA GLY A 240 -9.19 -2.26 -7.92
C GLY A 240 -7.68 -2.46 -8.03
N ASP A 241 -7.19 -2.47 -9.27
CA ASP A 241 -5.84 -2.94 -9.61
C ASP A 241 -4.71 -2.10 -9.00
N TYR A 242 -3.69 -2.82 -8.52
CA TYR A 242 -2.37 -2.31 -8.15
C TYR A 242 -1.28 -3.05 -8.90
N LYS A 243 -0.36 -2.30 -9.52
CA LYS A 243 0.84 -2.85 -10.17
C LYS A 243 2.05 -1.96 -9.90
N LYS A 244 3.21 -2.57 -9.73
CA LYS A 244 4.49 -1.87 -9.56
C LYS A 244 5.57 -2.55 -10.38
N TRP A 245 6.37 -1.74 -11.08
CA TRP A 245 7.49 -2.18 -11.90
C TRP A 245 8.83 -1.81 -11.25
N ASN A 246 9.90 -2.48 -11.63
CA ASN A 246 11.26 -2.16 -11.20
C ASN A 246 11.89 -1.05 -12.08
N LYS A 247 13.19 -0.76 -11.89
CA LYS A 247 13.87 0.31 -12.63
C LYS A 247 14.08 -0.04 -14.10
N GLU A 248 14.15 -1.34 -14.38
CA GLU A 248 14.37 -1.94 -15.69
C GLU A 248 13.06 -2.04 -16.50
N GLY A 249 11.90 -1.87 -15.86
CA GLY A 249 10.58 -1.91 -16.47
C GLY A 249 9.87 -3.26 -16.36
N ALA A 250 10.48 -4.24 -15.68
CA ALA A 250 9.89 -5.54 -15.38
C ALA A 250 8.87 -5.43 -14.24
N LEU A 251 7.76 -6.16 -14.34
CA LEU A 251 6.72 -6.18 -13.30
C LEU A 251 7.33 -6.78 -12.02
N LYS A 252 7.09 -6.13 -10.87
CA LYS A 252 7.63 -6.56 -9.57
C LYS A 252 6.54 -7.08 -8.66
N ILE A 253 5.37 -6.44 -8.67
CA ILE A 253 4.24 -6.76 -7.80
C ILE A 253 2.94 -6.47 -8.55
N SER A 254 1.95 -7.33 -8.42
CA SER A 254 0.56 -7.07 -8.83
C SER A 254 -0.44 -7.61 -7.83
N GLY A 255 -1.58 -6.95 -7.67
CA GLY A 255 -2.70 -7.42 -6.85
C GLY A 255 -3.87 -6.44 -6.92
N GLY A 256 -4.87 -6.65 -6.08
CA GLY A 256 -6.03 -5.78 -5.96
C GLY A 256 -6.18 -5.19 -4.56
N PHE A 257 -6.82 -4.02 -4.49
CA PHE A 257 -7.37 -3.47 -3.27
C PHE A 257 -8.89 -3.48 -3.33
N THR A 258 -9.53 -3.60 -2.17
CA THR A 258 -10.95 -3.32 -1.98
C THR A 258 -11.08 -2.53 -0.69
N ASN A 259 -11.68 -1.33 -0.76
CA ASN A 259 -11.84 -0.42 0.37
C ASN A 259 -10.55 -0.23 1.18
N ASP A 260 -9.47 0.21 0.52
CA ASP A 260 -8.14 0.46 1.11
C ASP A 260 -7.38 -0.79 1.62
N SER A 261 -7.99 -1.97 1.56
CA SER A 261 -7.41 -3.22 2.05
C SER A 261 -6.95 -4.11 0.89
N ARG A 262 -5.83 -4.82 1.04
CA ARG A 262 -5.41 -5.83 0.06
C ARG A 262 -6.47 -6.91 -0.02
N ASP A 263 -6.86 -7.24 -1.24
CA ASP A 263 -7.90 -8.25 -1.47
C ASP A 263 -7.55 -9.11 -2.69
N GLY A 264 -7.92 -10.39 -2.62
CA GLY A 264 -7.63 -11.38 -3.65
C GLY A 264 -6.17 -11.80 -3.72
N GLU A 265 -5.79 -12.39 -4.85
CA GLU A 265 -4.44 -12.91 -5.08
C GLU A 265 -3.44 -11.79 -5.42
N TRP A 266 -2.37 -11.73 -4.64
CA TRP A 266 -1.21 -10.90 -4.90
C TRP A 266 -0.06 -11.75 -5.44
N ARG A 267 0.65 -11.22 -6.43
CA ARG A 267 1.80 -11.86 -7.06
C ARG A 267 3.04 -10.99 -6.93
N TRP A 268 4.15 -11.62 -6.59
CA TRP A 268 5.48 -11.03 -6.61
C TRP A 268 6.28 -11.73 -7.70
N PHE A 269 7.07 -10.94 -8.40
CA PHE A 269 7.84 -11.40 -9.55
C PHE A 269 9.33 -11.24 -9.26
N SER A 270 10.12 -12.14 -9.82
CA SER A 270 11.57 -12.15 -9.75
C SER A 270 12.15 -11.06 -10.68
N LYS A 271 13.49 -10.96 -10.75
CA LYS A 271 14.15 -10.08 -11.73
C LYS A 271 13.95 -10.54 -13.18
N SER A 272 13.69 -11.83 -13.42
CA SER A 272 13.44 -12.43 -14.73
C SER A 272 11.96 -12.45 -15.10
N GLU A 273 11.11 -11.75 -14.35
CA GLU A 273 9.64 -11.68 -14.55
C GLU A 273 8.86 -12.98 -14.27
N ASP A 274 9.54 -14.04 -13.83
CA ASP A 274 8.88 -15.23 -13.31
C ASP A 274 8.20 -14.95 -11.97
N VAL A 275 7.09 -15.64 -11.68
CA VAL A 275 6.41 -15.53 -10.38
C VAL A 275 7.32 -16.11 -9.29
N ASP A 276 7.71 -15.27 -8.34
CA ASP A 276 8.51 -15.62 -7.17
C ASP A 276 7.62 -16.12 -6.03
N SER A 277 6.45 -15.48 -5.83
CA SER A 277 5.47 -15.89 -4.83
C SER A 277 4.07 -15.38 -5.13
N THR A 278 3.06 -16.10 -4.62
CA THR A 278 1.66 -15.67 -4.59
C THR A 278 1.11 -15.74 -3.16
N LYS A 279 0.22 -14.81 -2.83
CA LYS A 279 -0.45 -14.74 -1.51
C LYS A 279 -1.87 -14.24 -1.71
N THR A 280 -2.84 -14.93 -1.14
CA THR A 280 -4.23 -14.46 -1.11
C THR A 280 -4.51 -13.64 0.15
N TYR A 281 -5.21 -12.53 -0.01
CA TYR A 281 -5.68 -11.69 1.08
C TYR A 281 -7.20 -11.56 1.06
N ALA A 282 -7.79 -11.43 2.24
CA ALA A 282 -9.13 -10.92 2.43
C ALA A 282 -9.08 -9.85 3.52
N LEU A 283 -9.70 -8.69 3.29
CA LEU A 283 -9.72 -7.56 4.25
C LEU A 283 -8.31 -7.18 4.76
N GLY A 284 -7.29 -7.29 3.91
CA GLY A 284 -5.92 -6.91 4.23
C GLY A 284 -5.11 -7.94 5.02
N VAL A 285 -5.70 -9.06 5.45
CA VAL A 285 -5.00 -10.16 6.13
C VAL A 285 -4.81 -11.36 5.20
N LEU A 286 -3.81 -12.21 5.48
CA LEU A 286 -3.60 -13.43 4.69
C LEU A 286 -4.78 -14.39 4.90
N ASP A 287 -5.50 -14.69 3.83
CA ASP A 287 -6.65 -15.57 3.87
C ASP A 287 -6.72 -16.32 2.54
N GLY A 288 -6.49 -17.63 2.59
CA GLY A 288 -6.31 -18.49 1.43
C GLY A 288 -4.87 -18.95 1.21
N ALA A 289 -4.56 -19.29 -0.05
CA ALA A 289 -3.31 -19.96 -0.39
C ALA A 289 -2.11 -19.00 -0.43
N MET A 290 -0.95 -19.51 -0.02
CA MET A 290 0.35 -18.91 -0.25
C MET A 290 1.28 -19.91 -0.94
N HIS A 291 1.88 -19.47 -2.05
CA HIS A 291 2.90 -20.23 -2.77
C HIS A 291 4.20 -19.44 -2.86
N ILE A 292 5.32 -20.13 -2.71
CA ILE A 292 6.66 -19.58 -2.93
C ILE A 292 7.35 -20.49 -3.93
N TYR A 293 8.07 -19.92 -4.88
CA TYR A 293 8.75 -20.65 -5.95
C TYR A 293 10.27 -20.48 -5.86
N TYR A 294 11.00 -21.45 -6.39
CA TYR A 294 12.42 -21.34 -6.66
C TYR A 294 12.67 -20.52 -7.94
N LYS A 295 13.92 -20.08 -8.14
CA LYS A 295 14.31 -19.34 -9.35
C LYS A 295 14.11 -20.11 -10.67
N ASN A 296 14.04 -21.45 -10.61
CA ASN A 296 13.75 -22.31 -11.76
C ASN A 296 12.23 -22.51 -11.99
N GLY A 297 11.38 -21.80 -11.26
CA GLY A 297 9.91 -21.89 -11.36
C GLY A 297 9.29 -23.05 -10.58
N GLN A 298 10.07 -23.96 -10.01
CA GLN A 298 9.54 -25.06 -9.20
C GLN A 298 8.94 -24.55 -7.89
N LEU A 299 7.83 -25.15 -7.47
CA LEU A 299 7.19 -24.80 -6.20
C LEU A 299 8.16 -25.13 -5.05
N LYS A 300 8.41 -24.17 -4.16
CA LYS A 300 9.26 -24.33 -2.97
C LYS A 300 8.43 -24.60 -1.73
N LYS A 301 7.30 -23.89 -1.59
CA LYS A 301 6.45 -23.96 -0.41
C LYS A 301 5.01 -23.69 -0.76
N LYS A 302 4.10 -24.46 -0.16
CA LYS A 302 2.65 -24.31 -0.22
C LYS A 302 2.08 -24.26 1.18
N GLN A 303 1.30 -23.24 1.48
CA GLN A 303 0.64 -23.02 2.76
C GLN A 303 -0.77 -22.48 2.54
N TYR A 304 -1.63 -22.63 3.54
CA TYR A 304 -2.99 -22.09 3.53
C TYR A 304 -3.23 -21.34 4.84
N PHE A 305 -3.89 -20.18 4.76
CA PHE A 305 -4.16 -19.31 5.90
C PHE A 305 -5.66 -19.07 6.03
N ILE A 306 -6.15 -18.94 7.26
CA ILE A 306 -7.48 -18.42 7.57
C ILE A 306 -7.28 -17.26 8.54
N SER A 307 -7.72 -16.05 8.17
CA SER A 307 -7.60 -14.84 9.00
C SER A 307 -6.19 -14.61 9.58
N GLY A 308 -5.15 -14.85 8.77
CA GLY A 308 -3.75 -14.67 9.13
C GLY A 308 -3.10 -15.84 9.88
N LEU A 309 -3.86 -16.88 10.22
CA LEU A 309 -3.36 -18.06 10.92
C LEU A 309 -3.17 -19.22 9.94
N LEU A 310 -2.03 -19.91 10.04
CA LEU A 310 -1.71 -21.09 9.23
C LEU A 310 -2.65 -22.24 9.60
N GLU A 311 -3.34 -22.77 8.61
CA GLU A 311 -4.39 -23.78 8.77
C GLU A 311 -4.28 -24.84 7.68
N GLY A 312 -4.50 -26.10 8.04
CA GLY A 312 -4.49 -27.23 7.13
C GLY A 312 -3.08 -27.67 6.72
N GLU A 313 -3.00 -28.28 5.54
CA GLU A 313 -1.79 -28.93 5.06
C GLU A 313 -0.78 -27.93 4.53
N THR A 314 0.45 -28.04 5.01
CA THR A 314 1.60 -27.32 4.47
C THR A 314 2.57 -28.28 3.85
N ALA A 315 3.15 -27.89 2.73
CA ALA A 315 4.15 -28.67 2.02
C ALA A 315 5.34 -27.80 1.65
N SER A 316 6.54 -28.36 1.77
CA SER A 316 7.76 -27.79 1.18
C SER A 316 8.37 -28.80 0.23
N TYR A 317 9.08 -28.32 -0.78
CA TYR A 317 9.64 -29.13 -1.85
C TYR A 317 11.10 -28.75 -2.06
N TYR A 318 11.90 -29.69 -2.55
CA TYR A 318 13.25 -29.43 -3.00
C TYR A 318 13.26 -28.69 -4.34
N ILE A 319 14.41 -28.12 -4.71
CA ILE A 319 14.59 -27.44 -6.02
C ILE A 319 14.36 -28.37 -7.22
N SER A 320 14.49 -29.69 -7.02
CA SER A 320 14.15 -30.72 -8.00
C SER A 320 12.63 -30.89 -8.22
N GLY A 321 11.79 -30.32 -7.36
CA GLY A 321 10.33 -30.51 -7.34
C GLY A 321 9.86 -31.67 -6.47
N GLN A 322 10.77 -32.50 -5.93
CA GLN A 322 10.41 -33.58 -5.01
C GLN A 322 9.91 -33.03 -3.67
N LEU A 323 8.95 -33.71 -3.06
CA LEU A 323 8.42 -33.36 -1.74
C LEU A 323 9.54 -33.43 -0.70
N GLN A 324 9.66 -32.41 0.13
CA GLN A 324 10.63 -32.34 1.24
C GLN A 324 9.96 -32.56 2.58
N SER A 325 8.81 -31.92 2.79
CA SER A 325 8.06 -32.05 4.03
C SER A 325 6.59 -31.80 3.81
N LYS A 326 5.78 -32.46 4.62
CA LYS A 326 4.33 -32.32 4.69
C LYS A 326 3.93 -32.25 6.16
N THR A 327 3.14 -31.26 6.57
CA THR A 327 2.73 -31.11 7.97
C THR A 327 1.38 -30.42 8.06
N GLN A 328 0.50 -30.97 8.88
CA GLN A 328 -0.81 -30.40 9.19
C GLN A 328 -0.71 -29.35 10.31
N PHE A 329 -1.41 -28.22 10.11
CA PHE A 329 -1.46 -27.10 11.05
C PHE A 329 -2.91 -26.77 11.42
N LYS A 330 -3.10 -26.29 12.64
CA LYS A 330 -4.34 -25.68 13.10
C LYS A 330 -3.99 -24.48 13.96
N LEU A 331 -4.47 -23.29 13.60
CA LEU A 331 -4.20 -22.04 14.32
C LEU A 331 -2.69 -21.82 14.59
N ASN A 332 -1.85 -21.99 13.57
CA ASN A 332 -0.37 -21.95 13.65
C ASN A 332 0.33 -23.08 14.45
N GLU A 333 -0.40 -23.99 15.08
CA GLU A 333 0.18 -25.13 15.78
C GLU A 333 0.24 -26.36 14.88
N LYS A 334 1.34 -27.10 14.88
CA LYS A 334 1.40 -28.41 14.22
C LYS A 334 0.45 -29.38 14.93
N THR A 335 -0.43 -30.00 14.19
CA THR A 335 -1.37 -31.00 14.70
C THR A 335 -1.69 -32.02 13.63
N GLY A 336 -1.79 -33.30 13.99
CA GLY A 336 -2.04 -34.36 13.02
C GLY A 336 -0.77 -34.83 12.30
N PRO A 337 -0.90 -35.51 11.15
CA PRO A 337 0.20 -36.21 10.50
C PRO A 337 1.27 -35.26 9.94
N PHE A 338 2.52 -35.74 9.95
CA PHE A 338 3.62 -35.13 9.23
C PHE A 338 4.49 -36.20 8.55
N GLU A 339 5.18 -35.77 7.50
CA GLU A 339 6.15 -36.57 6.74
C GLU A 339 7.34 -35.71 6.35
N LEU A 340 8.53 -36.30 6.38
CA LEU A 340 9.79 -35.74 5.91
C LEU A 340 10.44 -36.70 4.91
N TRP A 341 11.00 -36.15 3.85
CA TRP A 341 11.50 -36.91 2.71
C TRP A 341 12.90 -36.42 2.32
N THR A 342 13.74 -37.35 1.85
CA THR A 342 15.06 -37.04 1.28
C THR A 342 14.92 -36.31 -0.05
N SER A 343 15.99 -35.66 -0.51
CA SER A 343 16.06 -35.10 -1.87
C SER A 343 16.12 -36.14 -2.99
N ALA A 344 16.11 -37.44 -2.65
CA ALA A 344 15.96 -38.55 -3.60
C ALA A 344 14.52 -39.10 -3.62
N GLY A 345 13.63 -38.60 -2.75
CA GLY A 345 12.23 -38.99 -2.68
C GLY A 345 11.96 -40.20 -1.77
N GLN A 346 12.86 -40.53 -0.84
CA GLN A 346 12.65 -41.58 0.15
C GLN A 346 12.12 -40.98 1.46
N LEU A 347 11.15 -41.64 2.09
CA LEU A 347 10.57 -41.19 3.36
C LEU A 347 11.61 -41.35 4.47
N GLU A 348 11.98 -40.26 5.15
CA GLU A 348 12.94 -40.26 6.26
C GLU A 348 12.24 -40.38 7.62
N GLU A 349 11.13 -39.66 7.80
CA GLU A 349 10.42 -39.62 9.06
C GLU A 349 8.93 -39.38 8.83
N ARG A 350 8.08 -40.07 9.59
CA ARG A 350 6.65 -39.78 9.65
C ARG A 350 6.13 -39.95 11.06
N GLY A 351 5.02 -39.28 11.36
CA GLY A 351 4.35 -39.42 12.64
C GLY A 351 3.24 -38.42 12.80
N THR A 352 2.88 -38.13 14.04
CA THR A 352 1.82 -37.18 14.39
C THR A 352 2.33 -36.13 15.37
N TYR A 353 1.89 -34.89 15.18
CA TYR A 353 2.03 -33.82 16.16
C TYR A 353 0.72 -33.61 16.92
N LEU A 354 0.83 -33.21 18.18
CA LEU A 354 -0.25 -32.61 18.96
C LEU A 354 0.30 -31.33 19.60
N LYS A 355 -0.25 -30.17 19.23
CA LYS A 355 0.19 -28.86 19.74
C LYS A 355 1.71 -28.65 19.66
N ASN A 356 2.29 -28.89 18.48
CA ASN A 356 3.73 -28.78 18.20
C ASN A 356 4.63 -29.86 18.80
N GLU A 357 4.10 -30.81 19.59
CA GLU A 357 4.88 -31.88 20.21
C GLU A 357 4.59 -33.22 19.53
N TYR A 358 5.57 -34.13 19.48
CA TYR A 358 5.33 -35.49 18.96
C TYR A 358 4.27 -36.22 19.79
N HIS A 359 3.36 -36.91 19.12
CA HIS A 359 2.31 -37.66 19.77
C HIS A 359 1.94 -38.89 18.94
N GLY A 360 1.76 -40.03 19.60
CA GLY A 360 1.58 -41.33 18.95
C GLY A 360 2.88 -41.89 18.38
N PRO A 361 2.79 -42.84 17.44
CA PRO A 361 3.94 -43.50 16.85
C PRO A 361 4.68 -42.57 15.88
N ILE A 362 6.00 -42.47 16.05
CA ILE A 362 6.94 -41.78 15.18
C ILE A 362 7.86 -42.83 14.56
N GLN A 363 7.95 -42.86 13.23
CA GLN A 363 8.77 -43.79 12.49
C GLN A 363 9.86 -43.04 11.73
N ARG A 364 11.08 -43.58 11.77
CA ARG A 364 12.24 -43.07 11.06
C ARG A 364 12.86 -44.17 10.23
N ASN A 365 13.25 -43.84 9.01
CA ASN A 365 13.86 -44.77 8.08
C ASN A 365 15.31 -44.37 7.79
N PHE A 366 16.10 -45.35 7.37
CA PHE A 366 17.41 -45.09 6.77
C PHE A 366 17.25 -44.41 5.41
N SER A 367 18.33 -43.84 4.90
CA SER A 367 18.40 -43.33 3.52
C SER A 367 18.24 -44.43 2.46
N THR A 368 18.16 -45.71 2.83
CA THR A 368 17.79 -46.81 1.94
C THR A 368 16.27 -46.98 1.82
N GLY A 369 15.49 -46.36 2.72
CA GLY A 369 14.04 -46.51 2.84
C GLY A 369 13.60 -47.58 3.85
N GLN A 370 14.53 -48.40 4.37
CA GLN A 370 14.21 -49.38 5.41
C GLN A 370 13.96 -48.72 6.78
N LEU A 371 13.11 -49.32 7.61
CA LEU A 371 12.79 -48.83 8.94
C LEU A 371 14.06 -48.84 9.82
N ALA A 372 14.41 -47.69 10.39
CA ALA A 372 15.55 -47.55 11.31
C ALA A 372 15.10 -47.56 12.76
N SER A 373 13.99 -46.88 13.05
CA SER A 373 13.39 -46.89 14.38
C SER A 373 11.91 -46.54 14.36
N ALA A 374 11.19 -47.03 15.35
CA ALA A 374 9.80 -46.64 15.63
C ALA A 374 9.65 -46.41 17.13
N ALA A 375 9.14 -45.25 17.54
CA ALA A 375 8.98 -44.90 18.94
C ALA A 375 7.65 -44.21 19.22
N THR A 376 7.04 -44.51 20.36
CA THR A 376 5.76 -43.92 20.77
C THR A 376 5.99 -42.73 21.70
N TYR A 377 5.32 -41.62 21.40
CA TYR A 377 5.39 -40.39 22.19
C TYR A 377 4.02 -39.98 22.73
N SER A 378 4.01 -39.40 23.91
CA SER A 378 2.87 -38.70 24.48
C SER A 378 3.30 -37.27 24.82
N ARG A 379 2.85 -36.29 24.02
CA ARG A 379 3.14 -34.86 24.22
C ARG A 379 4.65 -34.58 24.35
N GLY A 380 5.41 -35.06 23.36
CA GLY A 380 6.85 -34.87 23.27
C GLY A 380 7.70 -35.79 24.14
N VAL A 381 7.08 -36.55 25.05
CA VAL A 381 7.77 -37.48 25.95
C VAL A 381 7.64 -38.91 25.45
N LEU A 382 8.72 -39.69 25.46
CA LEU A 382 8.68 -41.12 25.13
C LEU A 382 7.77 -41.86 26.12
N ASP A 383 6.74 -42.53 25.62
CA ASP A 383 5.77 -43.25 26.45
C ASP A 383 5.22 -44.42 25.64
N GLY A 384 5.56 -45.64 26.06
CA GLY A 384 5.38 -46.86 25.27
C GLY A 384 6.70 -47.43 24.74
N ILE A 385 6.65 -48.09 23.59
CA ILE A 385 7.80 -48.82 23.03
C ILE A 385 8.63 -47.97 22.06
N SER A 386 9.94 -48.20 22.05
CA SER A 386 10.90 -47.71 21.07
C SER A 386 11.71 -48.88 20.51
N GLN A 387 11.59 -49.13 19.21
CA GLN A 387 12.24 -50.22 18.49
C GLN A 387 13.33 -49.66 17.58
N ILE A 388 14.46 -50.35 17.47
CA ILE A 388 15.63 -49.98 16.66
C ILE A 388 16.04 -51.18 15.81
N PHE A 389 16.31 -50.93 14.53
CA PHE A 389 16.61 -51.94 13.53
C PHE A 389 17.96 -51.68 12.87
N THR A 390 18.56 -52.73 12.31
CA THR A 390 19.73 -52.63 11.42
C THR A 390 19.30 -52.16 10.02
N PRO A 391 20.25 -51.71 9.17
CA PRO A 391 20.00 -51.48 7.74
C PRO A 391 19.68 -52.74 6.92
N SER A 392 19.61 -53.93 7.54
CA SER A 392 19.12 -55.16 6.92
C SER A 392 17.68 -55.51 7.36
N GLY A 393 17.07 -54.71 8.24
CA GLY A 393 15.73 -54.94 8.79
C GLY A 393 15.70 -55.76 10.09
N SER A 394 16.84 -56.26 10.56
CA SER A 394 16.91 -57.06 11.79
C SER A 394 16.70 -56.19 13.02
N MET A 395 15.84 -56.63 13.95
CA MET A 395 15.61 -55.92 15.21
C MET A 395 16.85 -56.01 16.10
N VAL A 396 17.33 -54.87 16.62
CA VAL A 396 18.50 -54.78 17.50
C VAL A 396 18.08 -54.58 18.94
N LYS A 397 17.04 -53.76 19.14
CA LYS A 397 16.69 -53.27 20.47
C LYS A 397 15.24 -52.82 20.56
N GLU A 398 14.62 -53.14 21.69
CA GLU A 398 13.35 -52.62 22.13
C GLU A 398 13.51 -52.00 23.51
N ILE A 399 13.03 -50.78 23.67
CA ILE A 399 13.11 -50.03 24.91
C ILE A 399 11.69 -49.63 25.30
N PHE A 400 11.30 -49.96 26.53
CA PHE A 400 9.98 -49.65 27.07
C PHE A 400 10.10 -48.43 27.99
N TYR A 401 9.30 -47.41 27.70
CA TYR A 401 9.24 -46.17 28.45
C TYR A 401 7.89 -46.00 29.13
N LYS A 402 7.93 -45.39 30.32
CA LYS A 402 6.75 -44.85 31.00
C LYS A 402 7.04 -43.41 31.39
N MET A 403 6.28 -42.47 30.82
CA MET A 403 6.44 -41.03 31.07
C MET A 403 7.90 -40.55 30.94
N GLY A 404 8.62 -41.02 29.91
CA GLY A 404 10.00 -40.63 29.60
C GLY A 404 11.07 -41.40 30.36
N THR A 405 10.69 -42.27 31.29
CA THR A 405 11.63 -43.12 32.05
C THR A 405 11.68 -44.52 31.44
N GLU A 406 12.88 -45.00 31.13
CA GLU A 406 13.09 -46.38 30.69
C GLU A 406 12.79 -47.35 31.84
N ILE A 407 11.84 -48.27 31.62
CA ILE A 407 11.42 -49.27 32.61
C ILE A 407 11.91 -50.69 32.26
N ALA A 408 12.16 -50.96 30.98
CA ALA A 408 12.71 -52.23 30.55
C ALA A 408 13.34 -52.11 29.16
N ARG A 409 14.18 -53.10 28.83
CA ARG A 409 14.84 -53.20 27.52
C ARG A 409 15.07 -54.64 27.12
N ILE A 410 14.88 -54.91 25.84
CA ILE A 410 15.24 -56.16 25.19
C ILE A 410 16.27 -55.83 24.10
N GLU A 411 17.37 -56.56 24.06
CA GLU A 411 18.40 -56.46 23.03
C GLU A 411 18.53 -57.80 22.32
N TYR A 412 18.83 -57.77 21.04
CA TYR A 412 18.94 -58.94 20.17
C TYR A 412 20.35 -59.04 19.58
N HIS A 413 20.76 -60.26 19.26
CA HIS A 413 21.92 -60.54 18.41
C HIS A 413 21.53 -60.41 16.94
N ASP A 414 22.51 -60.30 16.05
CA ASP A 414 22.27 -60.17 14.60
C ASP A 414 21.52 -61.38 13.99
N ASN A 415 21.54 -62.53 14.67
CA ASN A 415 20.77 -63.73 14.30
C ASN A 415 19.31 -63.74 14.82
N GLY A 416 18.84 -62.64 15.41
CA GLY A 416 17.48 -62.50 15.93
C GLY A 416 17.24 -63.10 17.31
N ARG A 417 18.23 -63.79 17.91
CA ARG A 417 18.10 -64.33 19.27
C ARG A 417 18.23 -63.23 20.32
N PHE A 418 17.58 -63.42 21.47
CA PHE A 418 17.80 -62.52 22.60
C PHE A 418 19.28 -62.45 22.98
N LYS A 419 19.76 -61.23 23.15
CA LYS A 419 21.06 -60.91 23.71
C LYS A 419 20.91 -60.54 25.19
N LYS A 420 19.92 -59.70 25.51
CA LYS A 420 19.73 -59.21 26.87
C LYS A 420 18.30 -58.80 27.14
N VAL A 421 17.80 -59.09 28.34
CA VAL A 421 16.55 -58.54 28.87
C VAL A 421 16.85 -57.84 30.19
N ILE A 422 16.49 -56.57 30.32
CA ILE A 422 16.76 -55.72 31.47
C ILE A 422 15.44 -55.17 32.01
N ALA A 423 15.26 -55.19 33.32
CA ALA A 423 14.25 -54.39 34.01
C ALA A 423 14.93 -53.31 34.85
N LEU A 424 14.36 -52.10 34.83
CA LEU A 424 14.87 -50.95 35.57
C LEU A 424 13.83 -50.41 36.54
N ASP A 425 14.32 -49.91 37.66
CA ASP A 425 13.56 -49.17 38.67
C ASP A 425 14.36 -47.91 39.00
N ASP A 426 13.81 -46.73 38.71
CA ASP A 426 14.51 -45.43 38.84
C ASP A 426 15.95 -45.44 38.27
N LYS A 427 16.12 -46.00 37.06
CA LYS A 427 17.40 -46.17 36.33
C LYS A 427 18.36 -47.21 36.93
N LEU A 428 18.03 -47.82 38.06
CA LEU A 428 18.79 -48.94 38.63
C LEU A 428 18.36 -50.24 37.95
N LYS A 429 19.32 -51.04 37.50
CA LYS A 429 19.04 -52.38 36.95
C LYS A 429 18.64 -53.30 38.10
N VAL A 430 17.36 -53.64 38.18
CA VAL A 430 16.81 -54.56 39.18
C VAL A 430 16.79 -56.01 38.69
N TYR A 431 16.86 -56.21 37.38
CA TYR A 431 16.96 -57.53 36.74
C TYR A 431 17.73 -57.40 35.43
N GLU A 432 18.55 -58.41 35.12
CA GLU A 432 19.24 -58.58 33.85
C GLU A 432 19.35 -60.08 33.57
N ARG A 433 19.02 -60.49 32.35
CA ARG A 433 19.28 -61.84 31.82
C ARG A 433 19.97 -61.71 30.48
N GLU A 434 21.03 -62.47 30.26
CA GLU A 434 21.93 -62.31 29.12
C GLU A 434 22.22 -63.66 28.47
N TRP A 435 22.27 -63.69 27.14
CA TRP A 435 22.60 -64.87 26.36
C TRP A 435 23.71 -64.57 25.36
N ASN A 436 24.55 -65.56 25.08
CA ASN A 436 25.51 -65.49 23.98
C ASN A 436 24.81 -65.73 22.62
N THR A 437 25.54 -65.61 21.52
CA THR A 437 25.01 -65.78 20.15
C THR A 437 24.42 -67.17 19.90
N ASP A 438 24.92 -68.18 20.60
CA ASP A 438 24.47 -69.57 20.51
C ASP A 438 23.22 -69.85 21.36
N GLY A 439 22.73 -68.87 22.12
CA GLY A 439 21.55 -68.98 22.97
C GLY A 439 21.81 -69.57 24.36
N PHE A 440 23.07 -69.74 24.75
CA PHE A 440 23.44 -70.13 26.12
C PHE A 440 23.38 -68.92 27.03
N GLU A 441 22.72 -69.09 28.17
CA GLU A 441 22.61 -68.06 29.20
C GLU A 441 23.96 -67.80 29.87
N ASN A 442 24.33 -66.53 30.00
CA ASN A 442 25.56 -66.04 30.66
C ASN A 442 25.23 -64.90 31.66
N THR A 443 24.11 -65.03 32.35
CA THR A 443 23.62 -64.03 33.30
C THR A 443 24.51 -63.93 34.53
N ARG A 444 24.84 -62.70 34.95
CA ARG A 444 25.64 -62.45 36.16
C ARG A 444 24.89 -62.91 37.41
N GLN A 445 25.60 -63.61 38.32
CA GLN A 445 25.02 -64.21 39.52
C GLN A 445 24.22 -63.23 40.39
N ILE A 446 24.62 -61.96 40.44
CA ILE A 446 23.95 -60.92 41.22
C ILE A 446 22.46 -60.71 40.83
N TYR A 447 22.06 -61.05 39.59
CA TYR A 447 20.67 -60.88 39.12
C TYR A 447 19.81 -62.14 39.24
N ILE A 448 20.42 -63.30 39.52
CA ILE A 448 19.74 -64.59 39.69
C ILE A 448 19.78 -65.08 41.14
N THR A 449 20.55 -64.42 42.02
CA THR A 449 20.65 -64.83 43.43
C THR A 449 19.32 -64.58 44.14
N GLY A 450 18.78 -65.61 44.79
CA GLY A 450 17.53 -65.53 45.55
C GLY A 450 16.27 -65.62 44.68
N THR A 451 16.39 -66.01 43.41
CA THR A 451 15.25 -66.28 42.54
C THR A 451 15.01 -67.78 42.36
N ARG A 452 13.79 -68.15 41.99
CA ARG A 452 13.40 -69.51 41.58
C ARG A 452 12.67 -69.46 40.25
N THR A 453 12.82 -70.49 39.44
CA THR A 453 12.15 -70.60 38.14
C THR A 453 11.03 -71.63 38.20
N LYS A 454 9.87 -71.29 37.66
CA LYS A 454 8.77 -72.24 37.39
C LYS A 454 8.64 -72.39 35.88
N ALA A 455 8.64 -73.62 35.39
CA ALA A 455 8.52 -73.93 33.97
C ALA A 455 7.44 -74.99 33.73
N ASP A 456 6.75 -74.88 32.60
CA ASP A 456 5.80 -75.86 32.10
C ASP A 456 6.22 -76.30 30.69
N TYR A 457 5.91 -77.55 30.32
CA TYR A 457 6.36 -78.18 29.08
C TYR A 457 5.19 -78.74 28.26
N TYR A 458 5.37 -78.81 26.95
CA TYR A 458 4.50 -79.56 26.06
C TYR A 458 4.68 -81.07 26.26
N LEU A 459 3.74 -81.88 25.76
CA LEU A 459 3.87 -83.35 25.75
C LEU A 459 5.12 -83.81 24.98
N THR A 460 5.59 -83.01 24.03
CA THR A 460 6.83 -83.22 23.27
C THR A 460 8.11 -83.01 24.09
N GLY A 461 7.99 -82.49 25.32
CA GLY A 461 9.11 -82.13 26.19
C GLY A 461 9.70 -80.74 25.90
N GLN A 462 9.18 -80.01 24.91
CA GLN A 462 9.61 -78.64 24.65
C GLN A 462 9.07 -77.66 25.71
N LEU A 463 9.87 -76.63 26.01
CA LEU A 463 9.48 -75.59 26.97
C LEU A 463 8.28 -74.82 26.44
N LYS A 464 7.19 -74.78 27.20
CA LYS A 464 5.95 -74.06 26.85
C LYS A 464 5.89 -72.68 27.49
N TYR A 465 6.36 -72.60 28.73
CA TYR A 465 6.25 -71.41 29.56
C TYR A 465 7.32 -71.44 30.63
N GLU A 466 7.85 -70.28 30.98
CA GLU A 466 8.77 -70.12 32.09
C GLU A 466 8.53 -68.77 32.79
N CYS A 467 8.64 -68.75 34.10
CA CYS A 467 8.52 -67.53 34.90
C CYS A 467 9.46 -67.56 36.10
N ILE A 468 10.14 -66.44 36.33
CA ILE A 468 11.05 -66.24 37.45
C ILE A 468 10.28 -65.60 38.62
N TYR A 469 10.58 -66.07 39.83
CA TYR A 469 10.00 -65.59 41.09
C TYR A 469 11.10 -65.17 42.06
N LYS A 470 10.84 -64.15 42.87
CA LYS A 470 11.66 -63.75 44.03
C LYS A 470 10.78 -63.80 45.27
N GLY A 471 11.01 -64.81 46.12
CA GLY A 471 10.02 -65.23 47.12
C GLY A 471 8.77 -65.80 46.44
N ASP A 472 7.60 -65.24 46.77
CA ASP A 472 6.30 -65.63 46.20
C ASP A 472 5.85 -64.74 45.03
N ASN A 473 6.56 -63.65 44.77
CA ASN A 473 6.21 -62.68 43.74
C ASN A 473 6.90 -63.00 42.42
N LYS A 474 6.21 -62.79 41.29
CA LYS A 474 6.83 -62.80 39.95
C LYS A 474 7.89 -61.70 39.87
N HIS A 475 9.06 -62.01 39.33
CA HIS A 475 10.16 -61.05 39.23
C HIS A 475 11.07 -61.42 38.05
N GLY A 476 11.53 -60.43 37.29
CA GLY A 476 12.30 -60.66 36.09
C GLY A 476 11.41 -61.02 34.91
N MET A 477 11.76 -62.08 34.18
CA MET A 477 11.10 -62.45 32.94
C MET A 477 10.05 -63.55 33.14
N GLU A 478 8.91 -63.37 32.49
CA GLU A 478 7.89 -64.39 32.25
C GLU A 478 7.70 -64.48 30.74
N TRP A 479 7.73 -65.67 30.17
CA TRP A 479 7.63 -65.84 28.73
C TRP A 479 7.01 -67.17 28.32
N TRP A 480 6.45 -67.17 27.12
CA TRP A 480 5.75 -68.28 26.51
C TRP A 480 6.40 -68.64 25.19
N PHE A 481 6.27 -69.90 24.80
CA PHE A 481 6.81 -70.44 23.56
C PHE A 481 5.74 -71.20 22.78
N ASP A 482 5.91 -71.29 21.46
CA ASP A 482 5.20 -72.25 20.62
C ASP A 482 5.79 -73.67 20.71
N GLU A 483 5.21 -74.63 19.99
CA GLU A 483 5.70 -76.03 19.93
C GLU A 483 7.00 -76.21 19.13
N GLN A 484 7.53 -75.14 18.56
CA GLN A 484 8.83 -75.08 17.87
C GLN A 484 9.89 -74.38 18.72
N ARG A 485 9.54 -73.99 19.96
CA ARG A 485 10.38 -73.27 20.92
C ARG A 485 10.71 -71.83 20.49
N ASN A 486 9.88 -71.21 19.66
CA ASN A 486 9.97 -69.76 19.42
C ASN A 486 9.21 -69.00 20.51
N PRO A 487 9.80 -67.95 21.10
CA PRO A 487 9.16 -67.17 22.15
C PRO A 487 8.01 -66.34 21.57
N VAL A 488 6.78 -66.49 22.06
CA VAL A 488 5.60 -65.80 21.51
C VAL A 488 5.16 -64.57 22.32
N LYS A 489 5.57 -64.49 23.59
CA LYS A 489 5.20 -63.40 24.49
C LYS A 489 6.22 -63.27 25.60
N ILE A 490 6.51 -62.04 26.00
CA ILE A 490 7.32 -61.70 27.17
C ILE A 490 6.58 -60.70 28.03
N ASN A 491 6.52 -61.00 29.32
CA ASN A 491 6.20 -60.06 30.38
C ASN A 491 7.44 -59.83 31.25
N ILE A 492 7.58 -58.61 31.76
CA ILE A 492 8.69 -58.23 32.65
C ILE A 492 8.09 -57.72 33.95
N TYR A 493 8.57 -58.24 35.08
CA TYR A 493 8.08 -57.94 36.43
C TYR A 493 9.19 -57.41 37.33
N ASN A 494 8.83 -56.51 38.24
CA ASN A 494 9.64 -56.15 39.39
C ASN A 494 8.87 -56.46 40.69
N ASN A 495 9.19 -57.59 41.32
CA ASN A 495 8.66 -57.99 42.63
C ASN A 495 7.13 -57.93 42.72
N GLY A 496 6.45 -58.55 41.75
CA GLY A 496 4.99 -58.63 41.65
C GLY A 496 4.37 -57.54 40.78
N VAL A 497 5.07 -56.42 40.55
CA VAL A 497 4.59 -55.34 39.67
C VAL A 497 4.94 -55.66 38.23
N GLN A 498 3.94 -55.74 37.35
CA GLN A 498 4.17 -55.89 35.91
C GLN A 498 4.63 -54.57 35.31
N LEU A 499 5.84 -54.55 34.74
CA LEU A 499 6.41 -53.41 34.03
C LEU A 499 6.01 -53.42 32.56
N VAL A 500 6.08 -54.60 31.92
CA VAL A 500 5.85 -54.77 30.48
C VAL A 500 4.96 -55.98 30.23
N SER A 501 4.06 -55.86 29.24
CA SER A 501 3.42 -56.96 28.54
C SER A 501 3.72 -56.77 27.05
N HIS A 502 4.37 -57.73 26.42
CA HIS A 502 4.80 -57.59 25.03
C HIS A 502 4.65 -58.92 24.29
N ASP A 503 3.78 -58.93 23.28
CA ASP A 503 3.64 -60.06 22.38
C ASP A 503 4.74 -59.97 21.31
N LEU A 504 5.44 -61.07 21.07
CA LEU A 504 6.52 -61.16 20.10
C LEU A 504 5.93 -61.65 18.79
N LEU A 505 5.98 -60.81 17.77
CA LEU A 505 5.57 -61.20 16.42
C LEU A 505 6.76 -61.90 15.74
N TYR A 506 6.62 -63.19 15.50
CA TYR A 506 7.43 -63.88 14.50
C TYR A 506 6.67 -63.78 13.18
N ASP A 507 7.21 -63.05 12.21
CA ASP A 507 6.86 -63.34 10.81
C ASP A 507 7.41 -64.74 10.56
N SER A 508 6.52 -65.74 10.60
CA SER A 508 6.81 -67.01 9.96
C SER A 508 6.89 -66.70 8.47
N ASP A 509 8.10 -66.74 7.90
CA ASP A 509 8.28 -66.88 6.46
C ASP A 509 7.65 -68.23 6.04
N GLU A 510 6.33 -68.22 5.81
CA GLU A 510 5.60 -69.22 5.04
C GLU A 510 5.17 -68.64 3.69
#